data_AF-A0A2N7Q9N6-F1
#
_entry.id   AF-A0A2N7Q9N6-F1
#
_cell.length_a   1.000
_cell.length_b   1.000
_cell.length_c   1.000
_cell.angle_alpha   90.00
_cell.angle_beta   90.00
_cell.angle_gamma   90.00
#
_symmetry.space_group_name_H-M   'P 1'
#
loop_
_entity.id
_entity.type
_entity.pdbx_description
1 polymer ?
#
loop_
_entity_poly.entity_id
_entity_poly.type
_entity_poly.pdbx_seq_one_letter_code
_entity_poly.pdbx_strand_id
1 'polypeptide(L)'
;RTKPEKDERCEICEERRRGRLTEWLKNRENTIWTDEVADVNNRLALLTLDFNLDKWLDGTMIGTIYSQSFEDWYNGKKIKKENNVEIEKDTVQLLKDFQVLDKIQPTKESIFSLLEQVIKNLDSDKKMAAGILNTFFQDVNIDEKSLYSHINNIKERIKADNLTKNNLATYLFTQNPSPARLYRIWRETEEFFELVVNEIKSNIYSYKWKRIKFSVDYNDLKSKLNSDQNIDDSPFIIKVEDLTPEDLLVFHDKNGEFYTIESLEKFKFGNKIGKEAVKEALSNGFKHLAPEDEPTKNLLKNGKNIQPSKEGIKVEEYYPFIEITKSPLSLRLIISALDSIKILELVINIYNKRFSKVIGKLPLNIRLLVSKRKFPLYVLLEAGERMLQSGEFKKPVMMNVWWNLDGMRNNEYYGFYPTKILKDDEKYTLDDLVPLSDGKTYALYPGFFDYDLLSATTDRYNISYKKQKRGGEDYSYYSARPYYFYQISQIIELWEILKNNLSSSKINYIEEILTGKLREWRNVSEANKDCVFRKFVEATLKDAFTDRWEKLRKETQDFIMNSALNGLLLDTVVLFRHIIKEKEAEENE
;
A
#
# COMPACT_ATOMS: atom_id res chain seq x y z
N ARG A 1 9.45 37.48 -17.54
CA ARG A 1 10.43 37.40 -16.43
C ARG A 1 9.76 36.67 -15.29
N THR A 2 10.11 35.40 -15.06
CA THR A 2 9.76 34.67 -13.84
C THR A 2 10.37 35.43 -12.66
N LYS A 3 9.56 35.75 -11.65
CA LYS A 3 10.03 36.45 -10.44
C LYS A 3 10.94 35.52 -9.61
N PRO A 4 11.86 36.05 -8.80
CA PRO A 4 12.71 35.23 -7.93
C PRO A 4 11.87 34.42 -6.94
N GLU A 5 12.19 33.13 -6.76
CA GLU A 5 11.43 32.16 -5.95
C GLU A 5 11.25 32.57 -4.47
N LYS A 6 12.08 33.50 -3.98
CA LYS A 6 12.06 34.04 -2.61
C LYS A 6 10.96 35.09 -2.38
N ASP A 7 10.47 35.74 -3.44
CA ASP A 7 9.51 36.86 -3.31
C ASP A 7 8.03 36.42 -3.38
N GLU A 8 7.75 35.13 -3.53
CA GLU A 8 6.38 34.59 -3.72
C GLU A 8 5.86 33.75 -2.53
N ARG A 9 6.65 33.55 -1.47
CA ARG A 9 6.31 32.60 -0.39
C ARG A 9 5.98 33.32 0.91
N CYS A 10 4.86 32.96 1.53
CA CYS A 10 4.54 33.47 2.85
C CYS A 10 5.51 32.92 3.91
N GLU A 11 5.67 33.67 4.99
CA GLU A 11 6.57 33.34 6.12
C GLU A 11 6.35 31.90 6.63
N ILE A 12 5.10 31.47 6.79
CA ILE A 12 4.73 30.12 7.25
C ILE A 12 5.24 29.04 6.28
N CYS A 13 5.11 29.26 4.96
CA CYS A 13 5.59 28.32 3.96
C CYS A 13 7.12 28.25 3.93
N GLU A 14 7.80 29.36 4.20
CA GLU A 14 9.26 29.38 4.36
C GLU A 14 9.73 28.70 5.64
N GLU A 15 9.07 28.94 6.77
CA GLU A 15 9.35 28.24 8.02
C GLU A 15 9.17 26.72 7.86
N ARG A 16 8.10 26.27 7.19
CA ARG A 16 7.86 24.84 6.90
C ARG A 16 8.87 24.23 5.93
N ARG A 17 9.48 25.04 5.06
CA ARG A 17 10.56 24.59 4.16
C ARG A 17 11.90 24.48 4.87
N ARG A 18 12.11 25.25 5.93
CA ARG A 18 13.34 25.23 6.73
C ARG A 18 13.36 24.05 7.69
N GLY A 19 14.56 23.61 8.03
CA GLY A 19 14.77 22.61 9.09
C GLY A 19 15.14 21.21 8.61
N ARG A 20 14.73 20.77 7.41
CA ARG A 20 15.08 19.41 6.92
C ARG A 20 16.59 19.17 6.83
N LEU A 21 17.33 20.12 6.26
CA LEU A 21 18.80 20.05 6.22
C LEU A 21 19.40 20.14 7.63
N THR A 22 18.89 21.03 8.47
CA THR A 22 19.34 21.20 9.86
C THR A 22 19.12 19.93 10.69
N GLU A 23 17.99 19.27 10.51
CA GLU A 23 17.64 18.01 11.17
C GLU A 23 18.52 16.87 10.67
N TRP A 24 18.73 16.78 9.36
CA TRP A 24 19.68 15.83 8.78
C TRP A 24 21.10 16.04 9.32
N LEU A 25 21.59 17.28 9.41
CA LEU A 25 22.91 17.57 10.01
C LEU A 25 23.01 17.15 11.48
N LYS A 26 21.90 17.20 12.24
CA LYS A 26 21.84 16.71 13.63
C LYS A 26 21.80 15.18 13.71
N ASN A 27 21.03 14.52 12.84
CA ASN A 27 20.90 13.07 12.77
C ASN A 27 20.84 12.60 11.31
N ARG A 28 21.93 11.96 10.85
CA ARG A 28 22.10 11.49 9.46
C ARG A 28 21.68 10.04 9.24
N GLU A 29 20.97 9.43 10.19
CA GLU A 29 20.56 8.03 10.07
C GLU A 29 19.59 7.81 8.88
N ASN A 30 18.71 8.77 8.59
CA ASN A 30 17.84 8.74 7.41
C ASN A 30 18.38 9.70 6.34
N THR A 31 18.31 9.31 5.07
CA THR A 31 18.66 10.21 3.98
C THR A 31 17.56 11.23 3.68
N ILE A 32 17.96 12.41 3.21
CA ILE A 32 17.07 13.40 2.60
C ILE A 32 17.30 13.57 1.09
N TRP A 33 18.29 12.84 0.55
CA TRP A 33 18.83 13.01 -0.80
C TRP A 33 18.30 11.89 -1.69
N THR A 34 17.57 12.24 -2.75
CA THR A 34 17.01 11.26 -3.70
C THR A 34 18.08 10.45 -4.40
N ASP A 35 19.26 11.04 -4.60
CA ASP A 35 20.41 10.40 -5.22
C ASP A 35 21.04 9.30 -4.34
N GLU A 36 20.90 9.39 -3.02
CA GLU A 36 21.28 8.31 -2.08
C GLU A 36 20.29 7.16 -2.07
N VAL A 37 19.04 7.38 -2.49
CA VAL A 37 18.01 6.35 -2.59
C VAL A 37 18.04 5.65 -3.96
N ALA A 38 18.53 6.34 -4.99
CA ALA A 38 18.55 5.83 -6.34
C ALA A 38 19.40 4.55 -6.46
N ASP A 39 18.88 3.58 -7.19
CA ASP A 39 19.57 2.32 -7.47
C ASP A 39 20.69 2.48 -8.51
N VAL A 40 21.36 1.37 -8.82
CA VAL A 40 22.42 1.30 -9.84
C VAL A 40 21.95 1.64 -11.26
N ASN A 41 20.64 1.62 -11.53
CA ASN A 41 20.04 2.07 -12.79
C ASN A 41 19.70 3.57 -12.77
N ASN A 42 20.09 4.29 -11.71
CA ASN A 42 19.72 5.67 -11.41
C ASN A 42 18.19 5.88 -11.32
N ARG A 43 17.47 4.86 -10.83
CA ARG A 43 16.02 4.90 -10.65
C ARG A 43 15.64 4.89 -9.17
N LEU A 44 14.55 5.58 -8.88
CA LEU A 44 13.87 5.56 -7.59
C LEU A 44 12.38 5.32 -7.83
N ALA A 45 11.70 4.84 -6.80
CA ALA A 45 10.26 4.63 -6.82
C ALA A 45 9.57 5.41 -5.70
N LEU A 46 8.48 6.08 -6.03
CA LEU A 46 7.49 6.54 -5.07
C LEU A 46 6.51 5.38 -4.82
N LEU A 47 6.61 4.78 -3.64
CA LEU A 47 5.66 3.80 -3.14
C LEU A 47 4.62 4.51 -2.28
N THR A 48 3.35 4.40 -2.66
CA THR A 48 2.22 4.88 -1.86
C THR A 48 1.37 3.70 -1.44
N LEU A 49 1.13 3.58 -0.14
CA LEU A 49 0.19 2.65 0.47
C LEU A 49 -0.96 3.49 1.04
N ASP A 50 -2.21 3.17 0.73
CA ASP A 50 -3.35 3.89 1.28
C ASP A 50 -4.51 2.97 1.66
N PHE A 51 -5.10 3.25 2.82
CA PHE A 51 -6.36 2.65 3.24
C PHE A 51 -7.52 3.54 2.81
N ASN A 52 -8.53 2.93 2.22
CA ASN A 52 -9.82 3.59 2.03
C ASN A 52 -10.71 3.35 3.27
N LEU A 53 -10.59 4.22 4.27
CA LEU A 53 -11.31 4.10 5.55
C LEU A 53 -12.73 4.69 5.53
N ASP A 54 -13.20 5.25 4.41
CA ASP A 54 -14.49 5.95 4.32
C ASP A 54 -15.64 5.11 4.90
N LYS A 55 -15.74 3.82 4.49
CA LYS A 55 -16.79 2.89 4.95
C LYS A 55 -16.55 2.28 6.33
N TRP A 56 -15.36 2.44 6.89
CA TRP A 56 -15.06 2.06 8.27
C TRP A 56 -15.40 3.20 9.23
N LEU A 57 -15.05 4.43 8.86
CA LEU A 57 -15.29 5.62 9.67
C LEU A 57 -16.76 6.05 9.68
N ASP A 58 -17.52 5.77 8.61
CA ASP A 58 -18.97 5.95 8.59
C ASP A 58 -19.74 4.82 9.31
N GLY A 59 -19.05 3.79 9.81
CA GLY A 59 -19.62 2.65 10.53
C GLY A 59 -20.21 1.53 9.67
N THR A 60 -20.22 1.65 8.34
CA THR A 60 -20.81 0.62 7.45
C THR A 60 -20.13 -0.73 7.61
N MET A 61 -18.79 -0.76 7.59
CA MET A 61 -18.03 -2.02 7.76
C MET A 61 -18.05 -2.54 9.19
N ILE A 62 -18.19 -1.65 10.17
CA ILE A 62 -18.30 -2.03 11.59
C ILE A 62 -19.59 -2.84 11.82
N GLY A 63 -20.69 -2.44 11.15
CA GLY A 63 -21.95 -3.19 11.15
C GLY A 63 -21.89 -4.56 10.47
N THR A 64 -20.75 -4.98 9.91
CA THR A 64 -20.54 -6.34 9.41
C THR A 64 -19.87 -7.28 10.42
N ILE A 65 -19.55 -6.77 11.60
CA ILE A 65 -18.87 -7.51 12.67
C ILE A 65 -19.87 -7.73 13.78
N TYR A 66 -20.10 -8.97 14.17
CA TYR A 66 -21.03 -9.28 15.25
C TYR A 66 -20.39 -8.88 16.59
N SER A 67 -21.21 -8.36 17.50
CA SER A 67 -20.84 -8.08 18.89
C SER A 67 -21.24 -9.20 19.85
N GLN A 68 -22.22 -10.01 19.45
CA GLN A 68 -22.69 -11.21 20.13
C GLN A 68 -23.28 -12.16 19.08
N SER A 69 -23.14 -13.47 19.24
CA SER A 69 -23.84 -14.46 18.40
C SER A 69 -25.29 -14.67 18.85
N PHE A 70 -26.11 -15.37 18.06
CA PHE A 70 -27.46 -15.73 18.50
C PHE A 70 -27.41 -16.75 19.65
N GLU A 71 -26.41 -17.61 19.64
CA GLU A 71 -26.10 -18.57 20.69
C GLU A 71 -25.66 -17.86 21.99
N ASP A 72 -24.82 -16.82 21.89
CA ASP A 72 -24.41 -15.99 23.04
C ASP A 72 -25.63 -15.35 23.71
N TRP A 73 -26.53 -14.76 22.91
CA TRP A 73 -27.76 -14.16 23.40
C TRP A 73 -28.68 -15.22 24.05
N TYR A 74 -28.86 -16.38 23.41
CA TYR A 74 -29.75 -17.43 23.88
C TYR A 74 -29.29 -18.03 25.22
N ASN A 75 -27.98 -18.21 25.38
CA ASN A 75 -27.37 -18.69 26.62
C ASN A 75 -27.03 -17.56 27.60
N GLY A 76 -27.34 -16.31 27.23
CA GLY A 76 -27.11 -15.13 28.05
C GLY A 76 -27.84 -15.22 29.38
N LYS A 77 -27.19 -14.73 30.43
CA LYS A 77 -27.70 -14.79 31.80
C LYS A 77 -27.82 -13.41 32.42
N LYS A 78 -28.84 -13.24 33.26
CA LYS A 78 -29.08 -12.00 33.99
C LYS A 78 -29.48 -12.27 35.43
N ILE A 79 -28.97 -11.45 36.33
CA ILE A 79 -29.35 -11.46 37.74
C ILE A 79 -30.64 -10.66 37.91
N LYS A 80 -31.67 -11.29 38.47
CA LYS A 80 -32.93 -10.66 38.90
C LYS A 80 -33.08 -10.76 40.41
N LYS A 81 -33.66 -9.74 41.03
CA LYS A 81 -34.10 -9.83 42.42
C LYS A 81 -35.54 -10.33 42.48
N GLU A 82 -35.74 -11.50 43.06
CA GLU A 82 -37.04 -12.09 43.35
C GLU A 82 -37.11 -12.41 44.84
N ASN A 83 -38.13 -11.90 45.54
CA ASN A 83 -38.31 -12.08 46.98
C ASN A 83 -37.06 -11.71 47.82
N ASN A 84 -36.38 -10.62 47.46
CA ASN A 84 -35.10 -10.18 48.07
C ASN A 84 -33.91 -11.14 47.88
N VAL A 85 -34.01 -12.12 46.98
CA VAL A 85 -32.93 -13.03 46.61
C VAL A 85 -32.50 -12.73 45.18
N GLU A 86 -31.19 -12.70 44.94
CA GLU A 86 -30.63 -12.59 43.59
C GLU A 86 -30.65 -13.97 42.93
N ILE A 87 -31.41 -14.09 41.84
CA ILE A 87 -31.58 -15.30 41.04
C ILE A 87 -31.03 -15.03 39.64
N GLU A 88 -30.16 -15.91 39.17
CA GLU A 88 -29.67 -15.89 37.80
C GLU A 88 -30.68 -16.60 36.89
N LYS A 89 -31.16 -15.92 35.84
CA LYS A 89 -32.05 -16.48 34.83
C LYS A 89 -31.41 -16.37 33.45
N ASP A 90 -31.54 -17.44 32.67
CA ASP A 90 -31.17 -17.42 31.24
C ASP A 90 -32.23 -16.67 30.41
N THR A 91 -31.88 -16.29 29.19
CA THR A 91 -32.76 -15.59 28.26
C THR A 91 -34.08 -16.32 28.02
N VAL A 92 -34.08 -17.65 27.91
CA VAL A 92 -35.29 -18.44 27.65
C VAL A 92 -36.24 -18.37 28.84
N GLN A 93 -35.72 -18.48 30.05
CA GLN A 93 -36.48 -18.33 31.29
C GLN A 93 -37.07 -16.93 31.42
N LEU A 94 -36.32 -15.90 31.05
CA LEU A 94 -36.82 -14.52 31.03
C LEU A 94 -37.95 -14.32 30.01
N LEU A 95 -37.88 -15.00 28.86
CA LEU A 95 -38.91 -14.90 27.81
C LEU A 95 -40.17 -15.70 28.14
N LYS A 96 -40.08 -16.77 28.96
CA LYS A 96 -41.26 -17.52 29.45
C LYS A 96 -42.25 -16.63 30.20
N ASP A 97 -41.75 -15.62 30.92
CA ASP A 97 -42.58 -14.66 31.67
C ASP A 97 -43.56 -13.89 30.76
N PHE A 98 -43.29 -13.83 29.45
CA PHE A 98 -44.05 -13.05 28.47
C PHE A 98 -44.86 -13.91 27.48
N GLN A 99 -44.87 -15.25 27.63
CA GLN A 99 -45.62 -16.19 26.77
C GLN A 99 -45.32 -16.06 25.27
N VAL A 100 -44.09 -15.67 24.93
CA VAL A 100 -43.77 -15.15 23.60
C VAL A 100 -43.67 -16.24 22.53
N LEU A 101 -43.24 -17.46 22.87
CA LEU A 101 -43.07 -18.60 21.96
C LEU A 101 -42.96 -19.93 22.76
N ASP A 102 -43.58 -21.03 22.29
CA ASP A 102 -43.48 -22.35 22.94
C ASP A 102 -42.11 -23.01 22.79
N LYS A 103 -41.36 -22.68 21.72
CA LYS A 103 -39.98 -23.13 21.45
C LYS A 103 -39.16 -22.01 20.81
N ILE A 104 -38.28 -21.39 21.59
CA ILE A 104 -37.32 -20.39 21.10
C ILE A 104 -36.05 -21.11 20.67
N GLN A 105 -35.48 -20.72 19.53
CA GLN A 105 -34.20 -21.22 19.04
C GLN A 105 -33.26 -20.03 18.77
N PRO A 106 -31.92 -20.19 18.89
CA PRO A 106 -30.94 -19.15 18.59
C PRO A 106 -30.81 -18.91 17.07
N THR A 107 -31.90 -18.46 16.45
CA THR A 107 -32.00 -18.30 14.98
C THR A 107 -32.41 -16.88 14.64
N LYS A 108 -31.98 -16.40 13.47
CA LYS A 108 -32.34 -15.06 12.97
C LYS A 108 -33.86 -14.86 12.92
N GLU A 109 -34.61 -15.90 12.53
CA GLU A 109 -36.07 -15.90 12.43
C GLU A 109 -36.72 -15.71 13.81
N SER A 110 -36.21 -16.40 14.83
CA SER A 110 -36.69 -16.24 16.21
C SER A 110 -36.41 -14.82 16.72
N ILE A 111 -35.21 -14.30 16.50
CA ILE A 111 -34.86 -12.92 16.88
C ILE A 111 -35.80 -11.92 16.20
N PHE A 112 -36.02 -12.06 14.90
CA PHE A 112 -36.88 -11.14 14.15
C PHE A 112 -38.32 -11.17 14.65
N SER A 113 -38.85 -12.35 14.96
CA SER A 113 -40.17 -12.50 15.58
C SER A 113 -40.25 -11.78 16.94
N LEU A 114 -39.22 -11.92 17.80
CA LEU A 114 -39.17 -11.24 19.09
C LEU A 114 -39.16 -9.72 18.94
N LEU A 115 -38.35 -9.20 18.01
CA LEU A 115 -38.24 -7.77 17.79
C LEU A 115 -39.49 -7.17 17.16
N GLU A 116 -40.20 -7.92 16.31
CA GLU A 116 -41.54 -7.54 15.83
C GLU A 116 -42.53 -7.40 16.99
N GLN A 117 -42.48 -8.30 17.98
CA GLN A 117 -43.31 -8.18 19.18
C GLN A 117 -42.92 -6.98 20.05
N VAL A 118 -41.64 -6.65 20.16
CA VAL A 118 -41.19 -5.40 20.83
C VAL A 118 -41.81 -4.20 20.14
N ILE A 119 -41.66 -4.10 18.81
CA ILE A 119 -42.13 -2.94 18.02
C ILE A 119 -43.65 -2.82 18.10
N LYS A 120 -44.40 -3.93 17.97
CA LYS A 120 -45.87 -3.94 18.04
C LYS A 120 -46.39 -3.50 19.40
N ASN A 121 -45.68 -3.81 20.48
CA ASN A 121 -46.12 -3.58 21.85
C ASN A 121 -45.53 -2.33 22.52
N LEU A 122 -44.79 -1.48 21.79
CA LEU A 122 -44.18 -0.26 22.34
C LEU A 122 -45.18 0.62 23.10
N ASP A 123 -46.40 0.74 22.57
CA ASP A 123 -47.47 1.56 23.16
C ASP A 123 -48.56 0.74 23.86
N SER A 124 -48.87 -0.47 23.35
CA SER A 124 -49.98 -1.29 23.85
C SER A 124 -49.64 -2.12 25.10
N ASP A 125 -48.41 -2.65 25.18
CA ASP A 125 -47.94 -3.44 26.32
C ASP A 125 -46.45 -3.16 26.59
N LYS A 126 -46.21 -2.05 27.28
CA LYS A 126 -44.87 -1.57 27.63
C LYS A 126 -44.08 -2.57 28.45
N LYS A 127 -44.77 -3.36 29.29
CA LYS A 127 -44.14 -4.36 30.14
C LYS A 127 -43.57 -5.50 29.30
N MET A 128 -44.35 -5.97 28.34
CA MET A 128 -43.91 -6.98 27.39
C MET A 128 -42.79 -6.47 26.50
N ALA A 129 -42.93 -5.27 25.92
CA ALA A 129 -41.91 -4.69 25.05
C ALA A 129 -40.58 -4.45 25.78
N ALA A 130 -40.61 -3.86 26.98
CA ALA A 130 -39.42 -3.67 27.81
C ALA A 130 -38.81 -5.02 28.22
N GLY A 131 -39.65 -5.96 28.63
CA GLY A 131 -39.24 -7.31 29.06
C GLY A 131 -38.46 -8.07 28.00
N ILE A 132 -38.98 -8.11 26.76
CA ILE A 132 -38.32 -8.76 25.63
C ILE A 132 -37.04 -8.00 25.26
N LEU A 133 -37.11 -6.67 25.12
CA LEU A 133 -35.94 -5.86 24.73
C LEU A 133 -34.80 -5.99 25.75
N ASN A 134 -35.12 -6.08 27.04
CA ASN A 134 -34.15 -6.23 28.13
C ASN A 134 -33.28 -7.50 27.98
N THR A 135 -33.78 -8.55 27.30
CA THR A 135 -33.01 -9.79 27.11
C THR A 135 -31.81 -9.64 26.18
N PHE A 136 -31.77 -8.58 25.37
CA PHE A 136 -30.66 -8.32 24.43
C PHE A 136 -29.48 -7.56 25.05
N PHE A 137 -29.59 -7.17 26.32
CA PHE A 137 -28.56 -6.44 27.05
C PHE A 137 -28.17 -7.23 28.30
N GLN A 138 -26.89 -7.26 28.67
CA GLN A 138 -26.45 -7.87 29.93
C GLN A 138 -26.31 -6.83 31.05
N ASP A 139 -25.64 -5.71 30.76
CA ASP A 139 -25.30 -4.69 31.76
C ASP A 139 -26.35 -3.57 31.93
N VAL A 140 -27.38 -3.57 31.08
CA VAL A 140 -28.44 -2.56 31.09
C VAL A 140 -29.75 -3.21 31.49
N ASN A 141 -30.47 -2.59 32.42
CA ASN A 141 -31.81 -3.02 32.79
C ASN A 141 -32.86 -2.07 32.18
N ILE A 142 -33.75 -2.62 31.36
CA ILE A 142 -34.83 -1.91 30.71
C ILE A 142 -36.16 -2.31 31.36
N ASP A 143 -36.91 -1.32 31.79
CA ASP A 143 -38.24 -1.44 32.39
C ASP A 143 -39.26 -0.53 31.69
N GLU A 144 -40.52 -0.60 32.11
CA GLU A 144 -41.62 0.19 31.53
C GLU A 144 -41.36 1.70 31.55
N LYS A 145 -40.65 2.20 32.57
CA LYS A 145 -40.38 3.63 32.76
C LYS A 145 -39.26 4.12 31.83
N SER A 146 -38.27 3.27 31.59
CA SER A 146 -37.07 3.59 30.82
C SER A 146 -37.16 3.18 29.33
N LEU A 147 -38.19 2.43 28.93
CA LEU A 147 -38.37 1.89 27.58
C LEU A 147 -38.26 2.96 26.48
N TYR A 148 -39.06 4.03 26.53
CA TYR A 148 -39.04 5.07 25.48
C TYR A 148 -37.71 5.80 25.41
N SER A 149 -37.07 6.07 26.55
CA SER A 149 -35.74 6.69 26.57
C SER A 149 -34.72 5.81 25.85
N HIS A 150 -34.73 4.49 26.13
CA HIS A 150 -33.87 3.53 25.43
C HIS A 150 -34.18 3.47 23.93
N ILE A 151 -35.46 3.38 23.56
CA ILE A 151 -35.89 3.33 22.15
C ILE A 151 -35.47 4.59 21.38
N ASN A 152 -35.63 5.77 21.98
CA ASN A 152 -35.21 7.03 21.36
C ASN A 152 -33.69 7.08 21.21
N ASN A 153 -32.93 6.67 22.23
CA ASN A 153 -31.47 6.57 22.14
C ASN A 153 -31.02 5.61 21.04
N ILE A 154 -31.73 4.49 20.84
CA ILE A 154 -31.46 3.55 19.75
C ILE A 154 -31.75 4.21 18.40
N LYS A 155 -32.91 4.84 18.23
CA LYS A 155 -33.29 5.55 17.00
C LYS A 155 -32.28 6.63 16.61
N GLU A 156 -31.82 7.42 17.57
CA GLU A 156 -30.78 8.43 17.35
C GLU A 156 -29.46 7.80 16.88
N ARG A 157 -29.06 6.68 17.49
CA ARG A 157 -27.80 5.98 17.14
C ARG A 157 -27.84 5.34 15.76
N ILE A 158 -28.96 4.71 15.39
CA ILE A 158 -29.14 4.11 14.05
C ILE A 158 -29.47 5.17 12.99
N LYS A 159 -29.79 6.41 13.39
CA LYS A 159 -30.25 7.50 12.52
C LYS A 159 -31.44 7.11 11.65
N ALA A 160 -32.45 6.49 12.26
CA ALA A 160 -33.67 6.08 11.56
C ALA A 160 -34.92 6.61 12.26
N ASP A 161 -35.87 7.14 11.48
CA ASP A 161 -37.15 7.66 11.99
C ASP A 161 -37.99 6.56 12.64
N ASN A 162 -37.98 5.37 12.01
CA ASN A 162 -38.76 4.21 12.40
C ASN A 162 -37.87 3.01 12.74
N LEU A 163 -38.23 2.31 13.82
CA LEU A 163 -37.64 1.01 14.14
C LEU A 163 -38.27 -0.08 13.28
N THR A 164 -37.41 -0.92 12.74
CA THR A 164 -37.76 -2.14 12.03
C THR A 164 -37.05 -3.30 12.72
N LYS A 165 -37.55 -4.52 12.54
CA LYS A 165 -36.83 -5.70 13.07
C LYS A 165 -35.40 -5.78 12.53
N ASN A 166 -35.17 -5.37 11.27
CA ASN A 166 -33.88 -5.42 10.61
C ASN A 166 -32.87 -4.43 11.22
N ASN A 167 -33.23 -3.15 11.35
CA ASN A 167 -32.32 -2.15 11.91
C ASN A 167 -32.08 -2.36 13.41
N LEU A 168 -33.10 -2.82 14.15
CA LEU A 168 -32.98 -3.13 15.57
C LEU A 168 -32.12 -4.37 15.81
N ALA A 169 -32.33 -5.45 15.05
CA ALA A 169 -31.48 -6.64 15.15
C ALA A 169 -30.02 -6.30 14.83
N THR A 170 -29.79 -5.52 13.79
CA THR A 170 -28.44 -5.09 13.41
C THR A 170 -27.77 -4.30 14.54
N TYR A 171 -28.48 -3.34 15.14
CA TYR A 171 -27.96 -2.57 16.29
C TYR A 171 -27.59 -3.45 17.50
N LEU A 172 -28.39 -4.49 17.76
CA LEU A 172 -28.23 -5.37 18.92
C LEU A 172 -27.16 -6.45 18.73
N PHE A 173 -26.99 -6.97 17.52
CA PHE A 173 -26.08 -8.09 17.23
C PHE A 173 -24.76 -7.68 16.58
N THR A 174 -24.62 -6.44 16.10
CA THR A 174 -23.40 -5.96 15.44
C THR A 174 -22.69 -4.88 16.24
N GLN A 175 -21.41 -4.70 15.96
CA GLN A 175 -20.63 -3.64 16.56
C GLN A 175 -21.17 -2.28 16.11
N ASN A 176 -21.24 -1.35 17.08
CA ASN A 176 -21.67 0.02 16.84
C ASN A 176 -20.46 0.97 16.70
N PRO A 177 -20.54 1.99 15.81
CA PRO A 177 -19.46 2.94 15.55
C PRO A 177 -19.35 4.00 16.66
N SER A 178 -18.86 3.61 17.83
CA SER A 178 -18.56 4.57 18.91
C SER A 178 -17.29 5.37 18.61
N PRO A 179 -17.15 6.62 19.10
CA PRO A 179 -15.93 7.42 18.90
C PRO A 179 -14.65 6.67 19.29
N ALA A 180 -14.68 5.93 20.40
CA ALA A 180 -13.55 5.11 20.83
C ALA A 180 -13.20 3.98 19.84
N ARG A 181 -14.22 3.35 19.22
CA ARG A 181 -13.99 2.29 18.22
C ARG A 181 -13.46 2.86 16.90
N LEU A 182 -14.00 3.99 16.46
CA LEU A 182 -13.49 4.72 15.28
C LEU A 182 -12.03 5.15 15.49
N TYR A 183 -11.71 5.68 16.66
CA TYR A 183 -10.34 6.04 17.03
C TYR A 183 -9.40 4.83 17.07
N ARG A 184 -9.85 3.66 17.58
CA ARG A 184 -9.05 2.43 17.52
C ARG A 184 -8.75 2.02 16.08
N ILE A 185 -9.73 2.03 15.18
CA ILE A 185 -9.49 1.70 13.76
C ILE A 185 -8.45 2.64 13.15
N TRP A 186 -8.59 3.93 13.41
CA TRP A 186 -7.65 4.95 12.96
C TRP A 186 -6.23 4.71 13.48
N ARG A 187 -6.10 4.33 14.76
CA ARG A 187 -4.82 3.97 15.39
C ARG A 187 -4.23 2.68 14.83
N GLU A 188 -5.04 1.64 14.59
CA GLU A 188 -4.58 0.36 14.05
C GLU A 188 -3.94 0.51 12.67
N THR A 189 -4.48 1.39 11.82
CA THR A 189 -3.90 1.66 10.50
C THR A 189 -2.62 2.51 10.58
N GLU A 190 -2.53 3.41 11.55
CA GLU A 190 -1.30 4.17 11.84
C GLU A 190 -0.17 3.24 12.29
N GLU A 191 -0.47 2.38 13.27
CA GLU A 191 0.46 1.39 13.82
C GLU A 191 0.88 0.35 12.78
N PHE A 192 0.01 0.02 11.82
CA PHE A 192 0.39 -0.81 10.67
C PHE A 192 1.49 -0.15 9.82
N PHE A 193 1.37 1.15 9.50
CA PHE A 193 2.40 1.83 8.73
C PHE A 193 3.71 2.00 9.50
N GLU A 194 3.64 2.21 10.82
CA GLU A 194 4.82 2.18 11.69
C GLU A 194 5.52 0.83 11.64
N LEU A 195 4.76 -0.26 11.72
CA LEU A 195 5.27 -1.61 11.58
C LEU A 195 5.94 -1.82 10.21
N VAL A 196 5.30 -1.40 9.12
CA VAL A 196 5.89 -1.50 7.77
C VAL A 196 7.24 -0.78 7.70
N VAL A 197 7.33 0.46 8.18
CA VAL A 197 8.60 1.21 8.16
C VAL A 197 9.68 0.53 9.00
N ASN A 198 9.32 0.00 10.16
CA ASN A 198 10.27 -0.70 11.03
C ASN A 198 10.76 -2.01 10.40
N GLU A 199 9.88 -2.78 9.78
CA GLU A 199 10.21 -4.05 9.12
C GLU A 199 11.06 -3.83 7.85
N ILE A 200 10.83 -2.72 7.12
CA ILE A 200 11.74 -2.30 6.04
C ILE A 200 13.15 -2.05 6.60
N LYS A 201 13.26 -1.31 7.72
CA LYS A 201 14.56 -1.04 8.35
C LYS A 201 15.23 -2.31 8.86
N SER A 202 14.51 -3.22 9.52
CA SER A 202 15.08 -4.38 10.17
C SER A 202 15.40 -5.54 9.22
N ASN A 203 14.63 -5.70 8.14
CA ASN A 203 14.73 -6.88 7.28
C ASN A 203 15.33 -6.56 5.91
N ILE A 204 14.91 -5.46 5.28
CA ILE A 204 15.40 -5.07 3.95
C ILE A 204 16.72 -4.29 4.07
N TYR A 205 16.77 -3.34 5.02
CA TYR A 205 17.93 -2.49 5.27
C TYR A 205 18.64 -2.83 6.59
N SER A 206 18.64 -4.11 6.96
CA SER A 206 19.42 -4.65 8.08
C SER A 206 20.90 -4.26 7.95
N TYR A 207 21.41 -4.30 6.72
CA TYR A 207 22.69 -3.74 6.31
C TYR A 207 22.45 -2.38 5.64
N LYS A 208 22.61 -1.33 6.44
CA LYS A 208 22.48 0.07 6.00
C LYS A 208 23.42 0.39 4.83
N TRP A 209 22.97 1.30 3.97
CA TRP A 209 23.81 1.86 2.92
C TRP A 209 24.85 2.79 3.51
N LYS A 210 25.93 3.03 2.75
CA LYS A 210 27.13 3.71 3.23
C LYS A 210 27.40 4.96 2.42
N ARG A 211 27.70 6.04 3.12
CA ARG A 211 28.17 7.32 2.56
C ARG A 211 29.58 7.59 3.08
N ILE A 212 30.34 8.38 2.34
CA ILE A 212 31.67 8.81 2.76
C ILE A 212 31.59 10.24 3.27
N LYS A 213 32.11 10.43 4.48
CA LYS A 213 32.39 11.73 5.07
C LYS A 213 33.88 12.01 4.93
N PHE A 214 34.26 13.20 4.53
CA PHE A 214 35.67 13.60 4.50
C PHE A 214 35.87 15.09 4.79
N SER A 215 36.96 15.40 5.49
CA SER A 215 37.36 16.78 5.78
C SER A 215 38.45 17.24 4.81
N VAL A 216 38.42 18.51 4.45
CA VAL A 216 39.53 19.19 3.75
C VAL A 216 40.01 20.37 4.59
N ASP A 217 41.26 20.80 4.40
CA ASP A 217 41.71 22.06 5.00
C ASP A 217 40.91 23.21 4.38
N TYR A 218 40.06 23.83 5.19
CA TYR A 218 39.14 24.87 4.74
C TYR A 218 39.88 26.15 4.29
N ASN A 219 41.02 26.47 4.91
CA ASN A 219 41.84 27.60 4.49
C ASN A 219 42.51 27.32 3.14
N ASP A 220 43.02 26.09 2.96
CA ASP A 220 43.57 25.63 1.67
C ASP A 220 42.51 25.66 0.56
N LEU A 221 41.32 25.13 0.83
CA LEU A 221 40.18 25.16 -0.10
C LEU A 221 39.85 26.60 -0.51
N LYS A 222 39.66 27.51 0.46
CA LYS A 222 39.38 28.93 0.18
C LYS A 222 40.47 29.59 -0.66
N SER A 223 41.74 29.32 -0.38
CA SER A 223 42.86 29.88 -1.14
C SER A 223 42.86 29.46 -2.62
N LYS A 224 42.27 28.31 -2.93
CA LYS A 224 42.23 27.69 -4.27
C LYS A 224 40.96 27.99 -5.05
N LEU A 225 39.96 28.66 -4.47
CA LEU A 225 38.74 29.08 -5.18
C LEU A 225 38.99 30.29 -6.10
N ASN A 226 38.27 30.35 -7.22
CA ASN A 226 38.30 31.44 -8.21
C ASN A 226 37.58 32.72 -7.73
N SER A 227 36.75 32.64 -6.67
CA SER A 227 35.96 33.75 -6.13
C SER A 227 35.56 33.51 -4.66
N ASP A 228 35.24 34.56 -3.91
CA ASP A 228 34.67 34.52 -2.55
C ASP A 228 33.20 34.04 -2.53
N GLN A 229 32.88 33.02 -3.32
CA GLN A 229 31.54 32.42 -3.30
C GLN A 229 31.31 31.70 -1.97
N ASN A 230 30.12 31.91 -1.40
CA ASN A 230 29.69 31.13 -0.25
C ASN A 230 29.44 29.69 -0.71
N ILE A 231 30.27 28.76 -0.22
CA ILE A 231 30.17 27.33 -0.50
C ILE A 231 29.52 26.55 0.64
N ASP A 232 29.08 27.24 1.69
CA ASP A 232 28.56 26.60 2.88
C ASP A 232 27.15 26.05 2.61
N ASP A 233 26.86 24.90 3.23
CA ASP A 233 25.57 24.21 3.21
C ASP A 233 25.00 23.98 1.79
N SER A 234 25.87 23.58 0.85
CA SER A 234 25.54 23.48 -0.58
C SER A 234 26.00 22.16 -1.23
N PRO A 235 25.25 21.61 -2.21
CA PRO A 235 25.66 20.47 -3.00
C PRO A 235 26.62 20.87 -4.13
N PHE A 236 27.59 20.00 -4.41
CA PHE A 236 28.61 20.16 -5.44
C PHE A 236 28.89 18.83 -6.14
N ILE A 237 29.41 18.92 -7.36
CA ILE A 237 30.02 17.82 -8.08
C ILE A 237 31.53 17.97 -7.99
N ILE A 238 32.22 16.92 -7.53
CA ILE A 238 33.67 16.80 -7.62
C ILE A 238 34.04 15.77 -8.67
N LYS A 239 35.19 15.98 -9.34
CA LYS A 239 35.75 14.98 -10.27
C LYS A 239 37.00 14.37 -9.69
N VAL A 240 36.97 13.06 -9.56
CA VAL A 240 38.06 12.27 -9.01
C VAL A 240 38.68 11.45 -10.13
N GLU A 241 39.99 11.60 -10.32
CA GLU A 241 40.74 10.93 -11.37
C GLU A 241 40.64 9.40 -11.23
N ASP A 242 40.47 8.70 -12.36
CA ASP A 242 40.32 7.23 -12.48
C ASP A 242 39.10 6.60 -11.76
N LEU A 243 38.21 7.42 -11.18
CA LEU A 243 36.92 6.95 -10.66
C LEU A 243 35.92 6.82 -11.82
N THR A 244 35.18 5.71 -11.89
CA THR A 244 34.14 5.50 -12.91
C THR A 244 32.78 5.31 -12.26
N PRO A 245 31.78 6.19 -12.49
CA PRO A 245 31.90 7.49 -13.17
C PRO A 245 32.79 8.48 -12.40
N GLU A 246 33.36 9.47 -13.10
CA GLU A 246 34.30 10.45 -12.50
C GLU A 246 33.60 11.47 -11.60
N ASP A 247 32.36 11.83 -11.96
CA ASP A 247 31.55 12.82 -11.25
C ASP A 247 30.97 12.20 -9.97
N LEU A 248 31.29 12.81 -8.83
CA LEU A 248 30.79 12.44 -7.51
C LEU A 248 30.07 13.63 -6.86
N LEU A 249 28.81 13.42 -6.49
CA LEU A 249 27.94 14.38 -5.84
C LEU A 249 28.20 14.39 -4.32
N VAL A 250 28.55 15.56 -3.82
CA VAL A 250 28.90 15.79 -2.42
C VAL A 250 28.14 17.00 -1.86
N PHE A 251 27.83 16.98 -0.58
CA PHE A 251 27.34 18.13 0.18
C PHE A 251 28.47 18.66 1.04
N HIS A 252 28.70 19.97 1.00
CA HIS A 252 29.66 20.66 1.85
C HIS A 252 28.92 21.42 2.96
N ASP A 253 29.24 21.10 4.22
CA ASP A 253 28.67 21.80 5.37
C ASP A 253 29.49 23.06 5.73
N LYS A 254 28.87 23.97 6.48
CA LYS A 254 29.54 25.19 6.97
C LYS A 254 30.75 24.95 7.89
N ASN A 255 31.00 23.72 8.34
CA ASN A 255 32.13 23.38 9.20
C ASN A 255 33.34 22.90 8.39
N GLY A 256 33.26 22.85 7.05
CA GLY A 256 34.34 22.38 6.18
C GLY A 256 34.30 20.88 5.88
N GLU A 257 33.22 20.19 6.25
CA GLU A 257 33.06 18.75 6.02
C GLU A 257 32.30 18.47 4.73
N PHE A 258 32.74 17.46 4.00
CA PHE A 258 32.07 16.94 2.82
C PHE A 258 31.41 15.60 3.12
N TYR A 259 30.25 15.38 2.51
CA TYR A 259 29.48 14.15 2.59
C TYR A 259 29.09 13.73 1.18
N THR A 260 29.34 12.49 0.78
CA THR A 260 28.73 11.97 -0.46
C THR A 260 27.22 11.92 -0.28
N ILE A 261 26.47 12.42 -1.25
CA ILE A 261 25.00 12.46 -1.21
C ILE A 261 24.39 11.70 -2.40
N GLU A 262 25.06 10.62 -2.81
CA GLU A 262 24.53 9.67 -3.78
C GLU A 262 24.90 8.22 -3.45
N SER A 263 24.15 7.27 -4.02
CA SER A 263 24.44 5.85 -3.88
C SER A 263 25.81 5.51 -4.47
N LEU A 264 26.66 4.87 -3.66
CA LEU A 264 28.04 4.61 -4.01
C LEU A 264 28.24 3.32 -4.81
N GLU A 265 27.26 2.41 -4.85
CA GLU A 265 27.42 1.06 -5.43
C GLU A 265 27.81 1.05 -6.92
N LYS A 266 27.48 2.12 -7.64
CA LYS A 266 27.78 2.26 -9.07
C LYS A 266 29.23 2.64 -9.38
N PHE A 267 30.01 3.09 -8.39
CA PHE A 267 31.37 3.58 -8.59
C PHE A 267 32.40 2.45 -8.61
N LYS A 268 33.40 2.59 -9.48
CA LYS A 268 34.53 1.66 -9.64
C LYS A 268 35.85 2.42 -9.68
N PHE A 269 36.88 1.84 -9.06
CA PHE A 269 38.25 2.37 -9.07
C PHE A 269 39.21 1.17 -9.06
N GLY A 270 39.93 0.94 -10.16
CA GLY A 270 40.66 -0.30 -10.37
C GLY A 270 39.75 -1.53 -10.20
N ASN A 271 40.12 -2.44 -9.31
CA ASN A 271 39.33 -3.65 -9.00
C ASN A 271 38.32 -3.46 -7.87
N LYS A 272 38.21 -2.26 -7.28
CA LYS A 272 37.28 -1.97 -6.18
C LYS A 272 35.97 -1.40 -6.71
N ILE A 273 34.90 -1.62 -5.95
CA ILE A 273 33.54 -1.16 -6.25
C ILE A 273 32.96 -0.49 -5.01
N GLY A 274 32.00 0.41 -5.19
CA GLY A 274 31.21 0.95 -4.11
C GLY A 274 32.00 1.93 -3.24
N LYS A 275 31.73 1.89 -1.93
CA LYS A 275 32.41 2.73 -0.93
C LYS A 275 33.93 2.59 -0.95
N GLU A 276 34.46 1.40 -1.21
CA GLU A 276 35.92 1.19 -1.18
C GLU A 276 36.59 1.83 -2.39
N ALA A 277 35.93 1.80 -3.55
CA ALA A 277 36.39 2.52 -4.75
C ALA A 277 36.44 4.02 -4.49
N VAL A 278 35.35 4.59 -3.98
CA VAL A 278 35.28 6.04 -3.75
C VAL A 278 36.26 6.49 -2.65
N LYS A 279 36.43 5.70 -1.58
CA LYS A 279 37.38 5.99 -0.51
C LYS A 279 38.83 6.02 -1.00
N GLU A 280 39.21 5.06 -1.83
CA GLU A 280 40.55 5.01 -2.42
C GLU A 280 40.76 6.15 -3.41
N ALA A 281 39.81 6.38 -4.31
CA ALA A 281 39.89 7.45 -5.30
C ALA A 281 40.03 8.83 -4.63
N LEU A 282 39.22 9.11 -3.59
CA LEU A 282 39.31 10.36 -2.82
C LEU A 282 40.67 10.54 -2.12
N SER A 283 41.40 9.45 -1.85
CA SER A 283 42.74 9.54 -1.28
C SER A 283 43.77 10.12 -2.27
N ASN A 284 43.44 10.20 -3.56
CA ASN A 284 44.25 10.87 -4.60
C ASN A 284 43.89 12.37 -4.75
N GLY A 285 42.83 12.83 -4.07
CA GLY A 285 42.32 14.19 -4.17
C GLY A 285 41.41 14.42 -5.38
N PHE A 286 40.96 15.66 -5.54
CA PHE A 286 40.10 16.08 -6.65
C PHE A 286 40.52 17.45 -7.18
N LYS A 287 40.39 17.63 -8.50
CA LYS A 287 40.83 18.84 -9.24
C LYS A 287 39.66 19.69 -9.75
N HIS A 288 38.43 19.22 -9.54
CA HIS A 288 37.22 19.88 -10.00
C HIS A 288 36.22 19.95 -8.85
N LEU A 289 35.66 21.14 -8.63
CA LEU A 289 34.55 21.38 -7.71
C LEU A 289 33.59 22.34 -8.43
N ALA A 290 32.36 21.91 -8.68
CA ALA A 290 31.38 22.70 -9.40
C ALA A 290 30.01 22.64 -8.71
N PRO A 291 29.19 23.71 -8.75
CA PRO A 291 27.81 23.64 -8.31
C PRO A 291 27.06 22.55 -9.11
N GLU A 292 26.12 21.87 -8.46
CA GLU A 292 25.34 20.80 -9.11
C GLU A 292 24.63 21.27 -10.39
N ASP A 293 24.07 22.49 -10.39
CA ASP A 293 23.35 23.08 -11.52
C ASP A 293 24.27 23.55 -12.66
N GLU A 294 25.57 23.74 -12.40
CA GLU A 294 26.58 24.20 -13.36
C GLU A 294 27.82 23.27 -13.36
N PRO A 295 27.68 21.97 -13.70
CA PRO A 295 28.73 20.95 -13.49
C PRO A 295 30.04 21.24 -14.24
N THR A 296 30.00 22.04 -15.31
CA THR A 296 31.17 22.40 -16.12
C THR A 296 31.97 23.57 -15.52
N LYS A 297 31.39 24.32 -14.59
CA LYS A 297 32.00 25.52 -14.01
C LYS A 297 32.87 25.16 -12.83
N ASN A 298 34.16 24.91 -13.09
CA ASN A 298 35.12 24.64 -12.03
C ASN A 298 35.34 25.89 -11.17
N LEU A 299 35.03 25.78 -9.87
CA LEU A 299 35.28 26.82 -8.88
C LEU A 299 36.74 26.85 -8.42
N LEU A 300 37.51 25.80 -8.68
CA LEU A 300 38.93 25.75 -8.37
C LEU A 300 39.78 26.46 -9.43
N LYS A 301 40.86 27.12 -8.99
CA LYS A 301 41.89 27.67 -9.87
C LYS A 301 42.54 26.56 -10.69
N ASN A 302 42.86 26.84 -11.96
CA ASN A 302 43.45 25.86 -12.87
C ASN A 302 44.69 25.16 -12.27
N GLY A 303 44.71 23.83 -12.35
CA GLY A 303 45.81 22.99 -11.88
C GLY A 303 45.91 22.82 -10.36
N LYS A 304 44.93 23.31 -9.57
CA LYS A 304 44.90 23.08 -8.13
C LYS A 304 44.22 21.76 -7.79
N ASN A 305 44.90 20.95 -6.97
CA ASN A 305 44.34 19.74 -6.37
C ASN A 305 43.92 20.03 -4.93
N ILE A 306 42.76 19.52 -4.52
CA ILE A 306 42.32 19.48 -3.13
C ILE A 306 42.56 18.08 -2.60
N GLN A 307 43.27 17.98 -1.49
CA GLN A 307 43.60 16.72 -0.86
C GLN A 307 42.76 16.54 0.41
N PRO A 308 41.86 15.56 0.47
CA PRO A 308 41.19 15.18 1.71
C PRO A 308 42.21 14.74 2.76
N SER A 309 41.95 15.09 4.02
CA SER A 309 42.76 14.57 5.13
C SER A 309 42.62 13.05 5.19
N LYS A 310 43.74 12.31 5.15
CA LYS A 310 43.73 10.83 5.14
C LYS A 310 43.05 10.24 6.39
N GLU A 311 43.18 10.90 7.53
CA GLU A 311 42.49 10.52 8.78
C GLU A 311 41.03 11.00 8.84
N GLY A 312 40.64 11.89 7.91
CA GLY A 312 39.31 12.48 7.79
C GLY A 312 38.32 11.65 6.97
N ILE A 313 38.77 10.69 6.15
CA ILE A 313 37.87 9.89 5.31
C ILE A 313 37.21 8.77 6.12
N LYS A 314 35.95 8.97 6.48
CA LYS A 314 35.14 8.10 7.32
C LYS A 314 33.91 7.59 6.56
N VAL A 315 33.38 6.47 7.01
CA VAL A 315 32.15 5.88 6.47
C VAL A 315 31.03 6.08 7.49
N GLU A 316 29.89 6.59 7.03
CA GLU A 316 28.67 6.69 7.81
C GLU A 316 27.59 5.78 7.20
N GLU A 317 26.75 5.20 8.05
CA GLU A 317 25.66 4.31 7.64
C GLU A 317 24.32 5.02 7.69
N TYR A 318 23.43 4.71 6.75
CA TYR A 318 22.10 5.31 6.64
C TYR A 318 21.05 4.36 6.05
N TYR A 319 19.79 4.64 6.32
CA TYR A 319 18.67 3.97 5.65
C TYR A 319 18.39 4.62 4.28
N PRO A 320 18.43 3.86 3.17
CA PRO A 320 18.30 4.38 1.81
C PRO A 320 16.85 4.54 1.37
N PHE A 321 16.03 5.20 2.19
CA PHE A 321 14.68 5.61 1.82
C PHE A 321 14.32 6.96 2.43
N ILE A 322 13.36 7.64 1.83
CA ILE A 322 12.82 8.90 2.34
C ILE A 322 11.34 8.69 2.69
N GLU A 323 10.98 8.92 3.95
CA GLU A 323 9.59 9.05 4.35
C GLU A 323 9.05 10.42 3.93
N ILE A 324 8.05 10.44 3.04
CA ILE A 324 7.43 11.68 2.56
C ILE A 324 6.25 12.05 3.46
N THR A 325 5.37 11.08 3.71
CA THR A 325 4.27 11.23 4.65
C THR A 325 3.93 9.88 5.27
N LYS A 326 3.62 9.89 6.57
CA LYS A 326 2.98 8.78 7.26
C LYS A 326 1.76 9.33 8.00
N SER A 327 0.62 8.74 7.72
CA SER A 327 -0.64 9.04 8.39
C SER A 327 -1.47 7.76 8.50
N PRO A 328 -2.47 7.71 9.38
CA PRO A 328 -3.45 6.63 9.45
C PRO A 328 -4.07 6.22 8.10
N LEU A 329 -4.18 7.15 7.14
CA LEU A 329 -4.78 6.89 5.84
C LEU A 329 -3.76 6.46 4.79
N SER A 330 -2.50 6.87 4.92
CA SER A 330 -1.52 6.67 3.87
C SER A 330 -0.07 6.69 4.35
N LEU A 331 0.77 5.86 3.76
CA LEU A 331 2.22 5.91 3.82
C LEU A 331 2.80 6.18 2.43
N ARG A 332 3.70 7.16 2.32
CA ARG A 332 4.44 7.46 1.09
C ARG A 332 5.93 7.44 1.35
N LEU A 333 6.63 6.58 0.61
CA LEU A 333 8.07 6.40 0.70
C LEU A 333 8.70 6.62 -0.68
N ILE A 334 9.85 7.28 -0.72
CA ILE A 334 10.77 7.17 -1.86
C ILE A 334 11.78 6.09 -1.51
N ILE A 335 11.87 5.07 -2.35
CA ILE A 335 12.71 3.89 -2.18
C ILE A 335 13.50 3.62 -3.47
N SER A 336 14.52 2.77 -3.37
CA SER A 336 15.19 2.20 -4.53
C SER A 336 14.17 1.43 -5.40
N ALA A 337 14.21 1.61 -6.72
CA ALA A 337 13.28 0.89 -7.60
C ALA A 337 13.56 -0.63 -7.58
N LEU A 338 14.82 -1.04 -7.47
CA LEU A 338 15.21 -2.45 -7.29
C LEU A 338 14.69 -3.07 -5.98
N ASP A 339 14.61 -2.30 -4.90
CA ASP A 339 14.11 -2.83 -3.61
C ASP A 339 12.58 -2.85 -3.53
N SER A 340 11.89 -2.22 -4.49
CA SER A 340 10.44 -2.03 -4.43
C SER A 340 9.66 -3.34 -4.35
N ILE A 341 10.05 -4.38 -5.11
CA ILE A 341 9.36 -5.68 -5.09
C ILE A 341 9.50 -6.37 -3.74
N LYS A 342 10.71 -6.39 -3.16
CA LYS A 342 10.95 -6.97 -1.83
C LYS A 342 10.12 -6.26 -0.75
N ILE A 343 10.01 -4.93 -0.86
CA ILE A 343 9.19 -4.12 0.04
C ILE A 343 7.69 -4.43 -0.17
N LEU A 344 7.24 -4.61 -1.41
CA LEU A 344 5.85 -5.02 -1.70
C LEU A 344 5.51 -6.38 -1.08
N GLU A 345 6.38 -7.38 -1.22
CA GLU A 345 6.20 -8.71 -0.59
C GLU A 345 6.08 -8.60 0.93
N LEU A 346 6.96 -7.80 1.55
CA LEU A 346 6.94 -7.54 2.98
C LEU A 346 5.62 -6.88 3.41
N VAL A 347 5.16 -5.85 2.68
CA VAL A 347 3.87 -5.19 2.95
C VAL A 347 2.70 -6.16 2.84
N ILE A 348 2.67 -7.00 1.80
CA ILE A 348 1.61 -7.98 1.59
C ILE A 348 1.54 -8.97 2.75
N ASN A 349 2.70 -9.48 3.17
CA ASN A 349 2.79 -10.42 4.29
C ASN A 349 2.31 -9.80 5.61
N ILE A 350 2.75 -8.58 5.92
CA ILE A 350 2.33 -7.87 7.14
C ILE A 350 0.81 -7.60 7.09
N TYR A 351 0.28 -7.14 5.96
CA TYR A 351 -1.15 -6.83 5.80
C TYR A 351 -2.00 -8.09 5.99
N ASN A 352 -1.68 -9.18 5.28
CA ASN A 352 -2.44 -10.43 5.36
C ASN A 352 -2.41 -11.03 6.77
N LYS A 353 -1.30 -10.87 7.50
CA LYS A 353 -1.18 -11.31 8.90
C LYS A 353 -1.98 -10.42 9.85
N ARG A 354 -1.75 -9.10 9.82
CA ARG A 354 -2.34 -8.13 10.75
C ARG A 354 -3.85 -8.02 10.60
N PHE A 355 -4.35 -8.06 9.36
CA PHE A 355 -5.76 -7.86 9.02
C PHE A 355 -6.48 -9.13 8.55
N SER A 356 -5.94 -10.31 8.89
CA SER A 356 -6.48 -11.63 8.53
C SER A 356 -7.99 -11.80 8.80
N LYS A 357 -8.52 -11.16 9.84
CA LYS A 357 -9.95 -11.23 10.22
C LYS A 357 -10.89 -10.38 9.35
N VAL A 358 -10.36 -9.47 8.54
CA VAL A 358 -11.14 -8.49 7.79
C VAL A 358 -10.69 -8.38 6.33
N ILE A 359 -10.01 -9.41 5.81
CA ILE A 359 -9.62 -9.51 4.40
C ILE A 359 -10.86 -9.34 3.52
N GLY A 360 -10.78 -8.47 2.51
CA GLY A 360 -11.92 -8.15 1.65
C GLY A 360 -12.96 -7.20 2.26
N LYS A 361 -12.76 -6.70 3.49
CA LYS A 361 -13.51 -5.57 4.07
C LYS A 361 -12.67 -4.30 4.22
N LEU A 362 -11.38 -4.44 4.52
CA LEU A 362 -10.44 -3.32 4.69
C LEU A 362 -9.44 -3.27 3.52
N PRO A 363 -9.67 -2.49 2.46
CA PRO A 363 -8.78 -2.48 1.30
C PRO A 363 -7.47 -1.76 1.59
N LEU A 364 -6.36 -2.31 1.09
CA LEU A 364 -5.08 -1.62 0.97
C LEU A 364 -4.78 -1.38 -0.52
N ASN A 365 -4.71 -0.11 -0.92
CA ASN A 365 -4.26 0.25 -2.27
C ASN A 365 -2.76 0.47 -2.26
N ILE A 366 -2.11 0.10 -3.36
CA ILE A 366 -0.68 0.24 -3.57
C ILE A 366 -0.41 0.88 -4.92
N ARG A 367 0.41 1.93 -4.93
CA ARG A 367 0.80 2.68 -6.12
C ARG A 367 2.31 2.70 -6.19
N LEU A 368 2.89 2.25 -7.31
CA LEU A 368 4.34 2.23 -7.53
C LEU A 368 4.72 3.08 -8.76
N LEU A 369 5.26 4.27 -8.52
CA LEU A 369 5.74 5.14 -9.59
C LEU A 369 7.25 5.19 -9.63
N VAL A 370 7.84 4.70 -10.72
CA VAL A 370 9.30 4.75 -10.92
C VAL A 370 9.67 5.96 -11.76
N SER A 371 10.80 6.58 -11.45
CA SER A 371 11.37 7.65 -12.27
C SER A 371 12.90 7.67 -12.17
N LYS A 372 13.55 8.47 -13.02
CA LYS A 372 14.99 8.74 -12.87
C LYS A 372 15.25 9.60 -11.64
N ARG A 373 16.42 9.46 -11.01
CA ARG A 373 16.80 10.20 -9.77
C ARG A 373 16.64 11.73 -9.83
N LYS A 374 16.83 12.34 -11.01
CA LYS A 374 16.68 13.79 -11.24
C LYS A 374 15.30 14.21 -11.78
N PHE A 375 14.30 13.32 -11.71
CA PHE A 375 12.94 13.65 -12.12
C PHE A 375 12.31 14.68 -11.15
N PRO A 376 11.57 15.69 -11.65
CA PRO A 376 10.98 16.70 -10.78
C PRO A 376 10.04 16.09 -9.72
N LEU A 377 10.42 16.21 -8.45
CA LEU A 377 9.72 15.56 -7.34
C LEU A 377 8.24 15.97 -7.24
N TYR A 378 7.92 17.25 -7.49
CA TYR A 378 6.53 17.71 -7.45
C TYR A 378 5.65 17.02 -8.49
N VAL A 379 6.19 16.69 -9.67
CA VAL A 379 5.47 15.94 -10.73
C VAL A 379 5.29 14.48 -10.30
N LEU A 380 6.31 13.88 -9.68
CA LEU A 380 6.23 12.50 -9.18
C LEU A 380 5.14 12.36 -8.11
N LEU A 381 5.08 13.31 -7.18
CA LEU A 381 4.06 13.35 -6.14
C LEU A 381 2.66 13.60 -6.71
N GLU A 382 2.50 14.56 -7.63
CA GLU A 382 1.22 14.83 -8.30
C GLU A 382 0.72 13.59 -9.07
N ALA A 383 1.61 12.90 -9.80
CA ALA A 383 1.28 11.68 -10.52
C ALA A 383 0.83 10.55 -9.56
N GLY A 384 1.46 10.45 -8.38
CA GLY A 384 1.08 9.48 -7.34
C GLY A 384 -0.31 9.73 -6.77
N GLU A 385 -0.69 11.00 -6.63
CA GLU A 385 -2.03 11.39 -6.18
C GLU A 385 -3.11 11.03 -7.21
N ARG A 386 -2.82 11.17 -8.52
CA ARG A 386 -3.76 10.83 -9.61
C ARG A 386 -4.06 9.33 -9.70
N MET A 387 -3.07 8.50 -9.38
CA MET A 387 -3.16 7.04 -9.51
C MET A 387 -4.20 6.49 -8.52
N LEU A 388 -5.14 5.67 -8.99
CA LEU A 388 -6.20 5.06 -8.18
C LEU A 388 -7.08 6.04 -7.35
N GLN A 389 -7.12 7.32 -7.72
CA GLN A 389 -7.88 8.34 -6.97
C GLN A 389 -9.39 8.28 -7.21
N SER A 390 -9.82 7.76 -8.36
CA SER A 390 -11.22 7.81 -8.78
C SER A 390 -12.12 6.99 -7.85
N GLY A 391 -13.34 7.48 -7.62
CA GLY A 391 -14.30 6.85 -6.70
C GLY A 391 -14.71 5.43 -7.10
N GLU A 392 -14.41 4.97 -8.31
CA GLU A 392 -14.60 3.58 -8.73
C GLU A 392 -13.72 2.59 -7.97
N PHE A 393 -12.50 2.99 -7.56
CA PHE A 393 -11.60 2.15 -6.76
C PHE A 393 -11.96 2.13 -5.26
N LYS A 394 -12.93 2.95 -4.86
CA LYS A 394 -13.46 3.00 -3.50
C LYS A 394 -14.72 2.16 -3.33
N LYS A 395 -15.21 1.51 -4.38
CA LYS A 395 -16.45 0.73 -4.39
C LYS A 395 -16.19 -0.75 -4.17
N PRO A 396 -17.15 -1.49 -3.57
CA PRO A 396 -17.06 -2.93 -3.49
C PRO A 396 -17.26 -3.58 -4.86
N VAL A 397 -16.69 -4.77 -5.02
CA VAL A 397 -16.82 -5.61 -6.22
C VAL A 397 -17.47 -6.93 -5.81
N MET A 398 -18.43 -7.40 -6.61
CA MET A 398 -18.99 -8.74 -6.44
C MET A 398 -17.97 -9.77 -6.92
N MET A 399 -17.36 -10.50 -5.99
CA MET A 399 -16.37 -11.53 -6.33
C MET A 399 -16.32 -12.67 -5.31
N ASN A 400 -15.73 -13.79 -5.71
CA ASN A 400 -15.42 -14.90 -4.82
C ASN A 400 -14.25 -14.54 -3.91
N VAL A 401 -14.17 -15.19 -2.76
CA VAL A 401 -13.01 -15.09 -1.86
C VAL A 401 -11.74 -15.61 -2.53
N TRP A 402 -10.62 -14.93 -2.30
CA TRP A 402 -9.30 -15.28 -2.87
C TRP A 402 -8.29 -15.76 -1.82
N TRP A 403 -8.67 -15.79 -0.55
CA TRP A 403 -7.80 -16.19 0.56
C TRP A 403 -8.28 -17.50 1.19
N ASN A 404 -7.39 -18.16 1.93
CA ASN A 404 -7.73 -19.37 2.65
C ASN A 404 -8.73 -19.05 3.79
N LEU A 405 -9.83 -19.80 3.84
CA LEU A 405 -10.91 -19.65 4.82
C LEU A 405 -10.69 -20.43 6.13
N ASP A 406 -9.60 -21.20 6.25
CA ASP A 406 -9.27 -21.98 7.44
C ASP A 406 -9.27 -21.11 8.70
N GLY A 407 -10.02 -21.52 9.72
CA GLY A 407 -10.20 -20.77 10.97
C GLY A 407 -11.14 -19.55 10.89
N MET A 408 -11.55 -19.11 9.71
CA MET A 408 -12.50 -18.00 9.52
C MET A 408 -13.94 -18.45 9.32
N ARG A 409 -14.17 -19.65 8.75
CA ARG A 409 -15.53 -20.18 8.52
C ARG A 409 -16.35 -20.34 9.80
N ASN A 410 -15.67 -20.68 10.89
CA ASN A 410 -16.29 -20.90 12.20
C ASN A 410 -16.17 -19.67 13.11
N ASN A 411 -15.74 -18.51 12.57
CA ASN A 411 -15.60 -17.31 13.38
C ASN A 411 -16.95 -16.60 13.52
N GLU A 412 -17.53 -16.72 14.71
CA GLU A 412 -18.86 -16.20 15.06
C GLU A 412 -18.98 -14.67 15.00
N TYR A 413 -17.85 -13.94 14.96
CA TYR A 413 -17.85 -12.47 14.99
C TYR A 413 -17.45 -11.82 13.68
N TYR A 414 -16.43 -12.37 13.00
CA TYR A 414 -15.80 -11.78 11.81
C TYR A 414 -16.13 -12.51 10.51
N GLY A 415 -16.67 -13.74 10.60
CA GLY A 415 -16.92 -14.64 9.45
C GLY A 415 -18.09 -14.25 8.55
N PHE A 416 -18.78 -13.14 8.80
CA PHE A 416 -19.98 -12.72 8.07
C PHE A 416 -19.67 -11.63 7.05
N TYR A 417 -20.06 -11.83 5.80
CA TYR A 417 -19.71 -10.95 4.69
C TYR A 417 -20.94 -10.52 3.89
N PRO A 418 -20.91 -9.29 3.34
CA PRO A 418 -22.03 -8.74 2.58
C PRO A 418 -22.21 -9.43 1.24
N THR A 419 -23.46 -9.62 0.84
CA THR A 419 -23.85 -10.26 -0.43
C THR A 419 -24.43 -9.30 -1.46
N LYS A 420 -24.56 -8.02 -1.11
CA LYS A 420 -25.06 -6.97 -2.00
C LYS A 420 -24.15 -5.75 -1.95
N ILE A 421 -24.11 -5.02 -3.06
CA ILE A 421 -23.52 -3.67 -3.10
C ILE A 421 -24.57 -2.68 -2.62
N LEU A 422 -24.24 -1.92 -1.58
CA LEU A 422 -25.11 -0.86 -1.04
C LEU A 422 -25.21 0.32 -2.02
N LYS A 423 -26.36 0.99 -2.03
CA LYS A 423 -26.47 2.34 -2.59
C LYS A 423 -25.87 3.36 -1.62
N ASP A 424 -25.65 4.58 -2.08
CA ASP A 424 -25.14 5.66 -1.23
C ASP A 424 -26.07 5.85 0.00
N ASP A 425 -25.46 6.08 1.16
CA ASP A 425 -26.10 6.20 2.50
C ASP A 425 -26.76 4.95 3.11
N GLU A 426 -26.89 3.84 2.39
CA GLU A 426 -27.39 2.58 2.97
C GLU A 426 -26.37 1.95 3.94
N LYS A 427 -26.86 1.15 4.90
CA LYS A 427 -26.06 0.33 5.82
C LYS A 427 -26.44 -1.14 5.66
N TYR A 428 -25.48 -2.03 5.92
CA TYR A 428 -25.78 -3.46 5.97
C TYR A 428 -26.69 -3.78 7.14
N THR A 429 -27.60 -4.72 6.90
CA THR A 429 -28.40 -5.38 7.93
C THR A 429 -28.00 -6.84 8.04
N LEU A 430 -28.46 -7.53 9.09
CA LEU A 430 -28.19 -8.98 9.24
C LEU A 430 -28.68 -9.83 8.05
N ASP A 431 -29.67 -9.36 7.27
CA ASP A 431 -30.12 -10.07 6.06
C ASP A 431 -29.12 -9.99 4.90
N ASP A 432 -28.26 -8.98 4.91
CA ASP A 432 -27.26 -8.76 3.87
C ASP A 432 -25.98 -9.57 4.11
N LEU A 433 -25.83 -10.11 5.32
CA LEU A 433 -24.63 -10.77 5.81
C LEU A 433 -24.82 -12.28 5.88
N VAL A 434 -23.84 -13.01 5.37
CA VAL A 434 -23.83 -14.47 5.41
C VAL A 434 -22.44 -14.99 5.79
N PRO A 435 -22.33 -16.18 6.42
CA PRO A 435 -21.05 -16.81 6.67
C PRO A 435 -20.22 -17.00 5.40
N LEU A 436 -18.89 -16.96 5.54
CA LEU A 436 -17.95 -17.28 4.48
C LEU A 436 -18.08 -18.75 4.03
N SER A 437 -18.09 -18.96 2.72
CA SER A 437 -18.20 -20.27 2.07
C SER A 437 -17.48 -20.26 0.72
N ASP A 438 -16.94 -21.41 0.31
CA ASP A 438 -16.28 -21.55 -0.99
C ASP A 438 -17.28 -21.39 -2.13
N GLY A 439 -16.83 -20.77 -3.22
CA GLY A 439 -17.61 -20.62 -4.45
C GLY A 439 -18.75 -19.61 -4.38
N LYS A 440 -19.00 -18.99 -3.21
CA LYS A 440 -19.98 -17.92 -3.05
C LYS A 440 -19.35 -16.56 -3.35
N THR A 441 -20.16 -15.68 -3.95
CA THR A 441 -19.79 -14.32 -4.29
C THR A 441 -20.26 -13.34 -3.21
N TYR A 442 -19.39 -12.38 -2.88
CA TYR A 442 -19.59 -11.36 -1.85
C TYR A 442 -19.26 -9.97 -2.39
N ALA A 443 -19.79 -8.92 -1.76
CA ALA A 443 -19.44 -7.53 -2.05
C ALA A 443 -18.16 -7.13 -1.30
N LEU A 444 -17.00 -7.34 -1.92
CA LEU A 444 -15.69 -7.21 -1.28
C LEU A 444 -14.95 -5.93 -1.70
N TYR A 445 -14.06 -5.47 -0.83
CA TYR A 445 -13.10 -4.41 -1.08
C TYR A 445 -11.70 -5.03 -1.24
N PRO A 446 -11.29 -5.41 -2.46
CA PRO A 446 -10.06 -6.16 -2.67
C PRO A 446 -8.78 -5.33 -2.54
N GLY A 447 -8.87 -3.99 -2.57
CA GLY A 447 -7.71 -3.12 -2.77
C GLY A 447 -7.14 -3.24 -4.18
N PHE A 448 -6.40 -2.23 -4.62
CA PHE A 448 -5.87 -2.15 -5.98
C PHE A 448 -4.37 -1.92 -6.00
N PHE A 449 -3.71 -2.45 -7.03
CA PHE A 449 -2.31 -2.27 -7.32
C PHE A 449 -2.14 -1.71 -8.73
N ASP A 450 -1.37 -0.64 -8.84
CA ASP A 450 -1.01 -0.07 -10.12
C ASP A 450 0.41 0.50 -10.07
N TYR A 451 1.03 0.57 -11.24
CA TYR A 451 2.40 1.03 -11.37
C TYR A 451 2.63 1.72 -12.72
N ASP A 452 3.64 2.59 -12.78
CA ASP A 452 4.08 3.20 -14.03
C ASP A 452 5.51 3.73 -13.97
N LEU A 453 6.09 4.03 -15.13
CA LEU A 453 7.39 4.68 -15.26
C LEU A 453 7.21 6.11 -15.82
N LEU A 454 7.66 7.11 -15.06
CA LEU A 454 7.70 8.50 -15.50
C LEU A 454 9.11 8.82 -16.03
N SER A 455 9.23 8.83 -17.35
CA SER A 455 10.46 9.18 -18.06
C SER A 455 10.50 10.66 -18.44
N ALA A 456 9.34 11.24 -18.72
CA ALA A 456 9.12 12.65 -19.00
C ALA A 456 7.95 13.19 -18.17
N THR A 457 7.88 14.50 -17.99
CA THR A 457 6.80 15.11 -17.21
C THR A 457 5.43 14.82 -17.81
N THR A 458 5.33 14.71 -19.14
CA THR A 458 4.11 14.39 -19.89
C THR A 458 3.52 13.02 -19.56
N ASP A 459 4.33 12.07 -19.10
CA ASP A 459 3.89 10.70 -18.81
C ASP A 459 2.85 10.66 -17.69
N ARG A 460 2.78 11.70 -16.85
CA ARG A 460 1.72 11.86 -15.83
C ARG A 460 0.30 11.83 -16.40
N TYR A 461 0.14 12.12 -17.69
CA TYR A 461 -1.15 12.08 -18.38
C TYR A 461 -1.55 10.67 -18.84
N ASN A 462 -0.62 9.72 -18.87
CA ASN A 462 -0.93 8.30 -19.09
C ASN A 462 -1.70 7.71 -17.91
N ILE A 463 -1.58 8.33 -16.73
CA ILE A 463 -2.35 7.98 -15.53
C ILE A 463 -3.78 8.51 -15.67
N SER A 464 -4.59 7.74 -16.38
CA SER A 464 -6.02 7.95 -16.53
C SER A 464 -6.76 6.64 -16.44
N TYR A 465 -8.02 6.69 -16.00
CA TYR A 465 -8.85 5.51 -15.82
C TYR A 465 -10.20 5.67 -16.50
N LYS A 466 -10.68 4.58 -17.10
CA LYS A 466 -12.00 4.47 -17.70
C LYS A 466 -12.53 3.07 -17.42
N LYS A 467 -13.67 2.97 -16.73
CA LYS A 467 -14.29 1.68 -16.34
C LYS A 467 -13.31 0.78 -15.55
N GLN A 468 -12.64 1.35 -14.55
CA GLN A 468 -11.65 0.65 -13.71
C GLN A 468 -10.47 0.01 -14.49
N LYS A 469 -10.15 0.53 -15.67
CA LYS A 469 -8.99 0.14 -16.49
C LYS A 469 -8.23 1.38 -16.92
N ARG A 470 -6.94 1.22 -17.21
CA ARG A 470 -6.11 2.31 -17.78
C ARG A 470 -6.73 2.83 -19.07
N GLY A 471 -6.91 4.14 -19.16
CA GLY A 471 -7.75 4.80 -20.16
C GLY A 471 -7.10 5.04 -21.54
N GLY A 472 -5.77 4.94 -21.64
CA GLY A 472 -5.05 5.14 -22.91
C GLY A 472 -5.32 4.01 -23.92
N GLU A 473 -5.39 4.34 -25.22
CA GLU A 473 -5.69 3.34 -26.27
C GLU A 473 -4.73 2.15 -26.21
N ASP A 474 -3.42 2.38 -26.08
CA ASP A 474 -2.44 1.29 -25.97
C ASP A 474 -2.66 0.44 -24.72
N TYR A 475 -2.96 1.06 -23.57
CA TYR A 475 -3.21 0.30 -22.34
C TYR A 475 -4.47 -0.56 -22.45
N SER A 476 -5.49 -0.10 -23.17
CA SER A 476 -6.75 -0.83 -23.31
C SER A 476 -6.63 -2.17 -24.05
N TYR A 477 -5.56 -2.36 -24.84
CA TYR A 477 -5.33 -3.58 -25.61
C TYR A 477 -4.27 -4.52 -25.01
N TYR A 478 -3.25 -3.98 -24.33
CA TYR A 478 -2.09 -4.78 -23.88
C TYR A 478 -1.98 -4.92 -22.37
N SER A 479 -2.82 -4.21 -21.60
CA SER A 479 -2.69 -4.16 -20.14
C SER A 479 -3.99 -4.51 -19.45
N ALA A 480 -3.88 -5.30 -18.38
CA ALA A 480 -5.00 -5.58 -17.50
C ALA A 480 -5.08 -4.57 -16.33
N ARG A 481 -4.14 -3.62 -16.25
CA ARG A 481 -4.02 -2.69 -15.12
C ARG A 481 -5.25 -1.78 -14.93
N PRO A 482 -5.56 -1.41 -13.68
CA PRO A 482 -4.92 -1.86 -12.44
C PRO A 482 -5.31 -3.30 -12.05
N TYR A 483 -4.49 -3.90 -11.19
CA TYR A 483 -4.71 -5.23 -10.61
C TYR A 483 -5.35 -5.11 -9.24
N TYR A 484 -5.96 -6.19 -8.74
CA TYR A 484 -6.30 -6.25 -7.32
C TYR A 484 -5.05 -6.48 -6.47
N PHE A 485 -5.05 -5.99 -5.22
CA PHE A 485 -3.92 -6.09 -4.30
C PHE A 485 -3.39 -7.52 -4.15
N TYR A 486 -4.26 -8.52 -4.06
CA TYR A 486 -3.85 -9.93 -3.92
C TYR A 486 -3.12 -10.48 -5.16
N GLN A 487 -3.28 -9.85 -6.32
CA GLN A 487 -2.63 -10.28 -7.55
C GLN A 487 -1.17 -9.85 -7.63
N ILE A 488 -0.68 -9.01 -6.71
CA ILE A 488 0.76 -8.69 -6.65
C ILE A 488 1.58 -9.97 -6.44
N SER A 489 1.12 -10.89 -5.58
CA SER A 489 1.79 -12.18 -5.38
C SER A 489 1.81 -13.03 -6.66
N GLN A 490 0.76 -12.96 -7.49
CA GLN A 490 0.71 -13.64 -8.79
C GLN A 490 1.70 -13.03 -9.79
N ILE A 491 1.83 -11.69 -9.80
CA ILE A 491 2.82 -10.99 -10.64
C ILE A 491 4.24 -11.44 -10.30
N ILE A 492 4.55 -11.52 -9.00
CA ILE A 492 5.88 -11.91 -8.50
C ILE A 492 6.15 -13.39 -8.79
N GLU A 493 5.20 -14.28 -8.50
CA GLU A 493 5.30 -15.71 -8.81
C GLU A 493 5.52 -15.95 -10.31
N LEU A 494 4.77 -15.25 -11.16
CA LEU A 494 4.92 -15.36 -12.61
C LEU A 494 6.31 -14.92 -13.06
N TRP A 495 6.84 -13.82 -12.51
CA TRP A 495 8.19 -13.38 -12.85
C TRP A 495 9.24 -14.40 -12.46
N GLU A 496 9.15 -14.98 -11.26
CA GLU A 496 10.07 -16.04 -10.82
C GLU A 496 9.98 -17.27 -11.73
N ILE A 497 8.78 -17.67 -12.17
CA ILE A 497 8.63 -18.76 -13.14
C ILE A 497 9.34 -18.41 -14.46
N LEU A 498 9.11 -17.22 -15.01
CA LEU A 498 9.71 -16.80 -16.28
C LEU A 498 11.24 -16.72 -16.17
N LYS A 499 11.75 -16.03 -15.16
CA LYS A 499 13.19 -15.83 -14.90
C LYS A 499 13.94 -17.15 -14.70
N ASN A 500 13.36 -18.11 -13.97
CA ASN A 500 14.02 -19.38 -13.70
C ASN A 500 13.96 -20.37 -14.88
N ASN A 501 13.06 -20.15 -15.85
CA ASN A 501 12.84 -21.10 -16.95
C ASN A 501 13.21 -20.56 -18.34
N LEU A 502 13.39 -19.25 -18.51
CA LEU A 502 13.65 -18.62 -19.79
C LEU A 502 14.86 -17.70 -19.73
N SER A 503 15.63 -17.65 -20.82
CA SER A 503 16.63 -16.62 -21.03
C SER A 503 15.98 -15.28 -21.35
N SER A 504 16.72 -14.20 -21.16
CA SER A 504 16.29 -12.83 -21.45
C SER A 504 15.89 -12.62 -22.92
N SER A 505 16.57 -13.32 -23.84
CA SER A 505 16.21 -13.32 -25.26
C SER A 505 14.86 -13.98 -25.52
N LYS A 506 14.55 -15.09 -24.84
CA LYS A 506 13.25 -15.78 -24.94
C LYS A 506 12.12 -14.96 -24.33
N ILE A 507 12.36 -14.26 -23.22
CA ILE A 507 11.36 -13.34 -22.63
C ILE A 507 11.07 -12.16 -23.58
N ASN A 508 12.10 -11.58 -24.19
CA ASN A 508 11.93 -10.51 -25.21
C ASN A 508 11.13 -11.02 -26.41
N TYR A 509 11.44 -12.23 -26.89
CA TYR A 509 10.71 -12.87 -27.97
C TYR A 509 9.22 -13.00 -27.64
N ILE A 510 8.85 -13.49 -26.46
CA ILE A 510 7.45 -13.57 -26.02
C ILE A 510 6.80 -12.18 -26.02
N GLU A 511 7.46 -11.18 -25.41
CA GLU A 511 6.93 -9.82 -25.32
C GLU A 511 6.66 -9.22 -26.71
N GLU A 512 7.64 -9.29 -27.61
CA GLU A 512 7.55 -8.72 -28.96
C GLU A 512 6.48 -9.42 -29.80
N ILE A 513 6.44 -10.75 -29.78
CA ILE A 513 5.52 -11.55 -30.59
C ILE A 513 4.07 -11.35 -30.11
N LEU A 514 3.83 -11.40 -28.81
CA LEU A 514 2.49 -11.20 -28.26
C LEU A 514 2.01 -9.75 -28.46
N THR A 515 2.86 -8.77 -28.18
CA THR A 515 2.52 -7.35 -28.38
C THR A 515 2.27 -7.04 -29.85
N GLY A 516 3.13 -7.56 -30.74
CA GLY A 516 2.99 -7.43 -32.18
C GLY A 516 1.67 -8.04 -32.68
N LYS A 517 1.31 -9.23 -32.17
CA LYS A 517 0.07 -9.88 -32.58
C LYS A 517 -1.18 -9.17 -32.09
N LEU A 518 -1.19 -8.72 -30.84
CA LEU A 518 -2.28 -7.92 -30.29
C LEU A 518 -2.45 -6.59 -31.06
N ARG A 519 -1.34 -5.95 -31.47
CA ARG A 519 -1.35 -4.74 -32.32
C ARG A 519 -1.96 -5.00 -33.69
N GLU A 520 -1.51 -6.06 -34.36
CA GLU A 520 -2.02 -6.48 -35.67
C GLU A 520 -3.53 -6.70 -35.62
N TRP A 521 -4.02 -7.34 -34.55
CA TRP A 521 -5.39 -7.81 -34.46
C TRP A 521 -6.35 -6.88 -33.74
N ARG A 522 -5.92 -5.67 -33.35
CA ARG A 522 -6.76 -4.72 -32.59
C ARG A 522 -8.11 -4.41 -33.25
N ASN A 523 -8.15 -4.34 -34.57
CA ASN A 523 -9.35 -3.99 -35.36
C ASN A 523 -10.06 -5.22 -35.97
N VAL A 524 -9.59 -6.43 -35.69
CA VAL A 524 -10.21 -7.66 -36.21
C VAL A 524 -11.43 -8.00 -35.35
N SER A 525 -12.59 -8.12 -36.01
CA SER A 525 -13.91 -8.41 -35.41
C SER A 525 -14.46 -9.74 -35.91
N GLU A 526 -13.70 -10.81 -35.71
CA GLU A 526 -14.09 -12.19 -36.07
C GLU A 526 -14.49 -12.99 -34.83
N ALA A 527 -15.55 -13.79 -34.94
CA ALA A 527 -16.08 -14.59 -33.83
C ALA A 527 -15.08 -15.62 -33.25
N ASN A 528 -14.13 -16.10 -34.08
CA ASN A 528 -13.14 -17.10 -33.68
C ASN A 528 -11.80 -16.51 -33.23
N LYS A 529 -11.65 -15.18 -33.23
CA LYS A 529 -10.38 -14.48 -32.94
C LYS A 529 -9.74 -14.94 -31.64
N ASP A 530 -10.51 -15.02 -30.56
CA ASP A 530 -10.00 -15.40 -29.24
C ASP A 530 -9.52 -16.85 -29.20
N CYS A 531 -10.19 -17.75 -29.92
CA CYS A 531 -9.76 -19.15 -30.06
C CYS A 531 -8.45 -19.27 -30.84
N VAL A 532 -8.32 -18.53 -31.95
CA VAL A 532 -7.09 -18.54 -32.75
C VAL A 532 -5.94 -17.87 -31.99
N PHE A 533 -6.21 -16.75 -31.30
CA PHE A 533 -5.23 -16.10 -30.45
C PHE A 533 -4.75 -17.03 -29.33
N ARG A 534 -5.66 -17.78 -28.70
CA ARG A 534 -5.29 -18.79 -27.70
C ARG A 534 -4.33 -19.84 -28.28
N LYS A 535 -4.59 -20.37 -29.47
CA LYS A 535 -3.67 -21.34 -30.11
C LYS A 535 -2.32 -20.70 -30.45
N PHE A 536 -2.32 -19.44 -30.88
CA PHE A 536 -1.10 -18.69 -31.14
C PHE A 536 -0.27 -18.50 -29.87
N VAL A 537 -0.89 -18.06 -28.77
CA VAL A 537 -0.23 -17.93 -27.46
C VAL A 537 0.37 -19.26 -27.01
N GLU A 538 -0.38 -20.35 -27.12
CA GLU A 538 0.10 -21.68 -26.74
C GLU A 538 1.33 -22.10 -27.55
N ALA A 539 1.32 -21.89 -28.87
CA ALA A 539 2.45 -22.19 -29.73
C ALA A 539 3.68 -21.35 -29.38
N THR A 540 3.50 -20.04 -29.19
CA THR A 540 4.58 -19.11 -28.81
C THR A 540 5.20 -19.48 -27.46
N LEU A 541 4.37 -19.83 -26.46
CA LEU A 541 4.87 -20.25 -25.15
C LEU A 541 5.62 -21.59 -25.24
N LYS A 542 5.10 -22.58 -25.96
CA LYS A 542 5.79 -23.87 -26.17
C LYS A 542 7.13 -23.70 -26.88
N ASP A 543 7.19 -22.82 -27.89
CA ASP A 543 8.44 -22.51 -28.60
C ASP A 543 9.46 -21.85 -27.66
N ALA A 544 9.05 -20.86 -26.88
CA ALA A 544 9.95 -20.20 -25.94
C ALA A 544 10.45 -21.14 -24.83
N PHE A 545 9.56 -21.93 -24.22
CA PHE A 545 9.93 -22.87 -23.16
C PHE A 545 10.62 -24.15 -23.66
N THR A 546 10.49 -24.49 -24.94
CA THR A 546 11.08 -25.69 -25.54
C THR A 546 10.74 -26.96 -24.73
N ASP A 547 11.73 -27.81 -24.43
CA ASP A 547 11.55 -29.05 -23.65
C ASP A 547 11.15 -28.81 -22.19
N ARG A 548 11.36 -27.58 -21.66
CA ARG A 548 10.99 -27.22 -20.29
C ARG A 548 9.49 -27.13 -20.10
N TRP A 549 8.72 -26.83 -21.16
CA TRP A 549 7.26 -26.69 -21.07
C TRP A 549 6.59 -27.95 -20.51
N GLU A 550 6.93 -29.11 -21.07
CA GLU A 550 6.37 -30.41 -20.67
C GLU A 550 6.85 -30.88 -19.28
N LYS A 551 7.91 -30.27 -18.74
CA LYS A 551 8.41 -30.54 -17.37
C LYS A 551 7.68 -29.72 -16.31
N LEU A 552 6.96 -28.66 -16.70
CA LEU A 552 6.17 -27.87 -15.77
C LEU A 552 4.92 -28.64 -15.32
N ARG A 553 4.50 -28.40 -14.07
CA ARG A 553 3.21 -28.92 -13.58
C ARG A 553 2.08 -28.32 -14.41
N LYS A 554 0.99 -29.07 -14.55
CA LYS A 554 -0.18 -28.63 -15.34
C LYS A 554 -0.76 -27.31 -14.84
N GLU A 555 -0.83 -27.13 -13.52
CA GLU A 555 -1.27 -25.88 -12.88
C GLU A 555 -0.39 -24.69 -13.27
N THR A 556 0.94 -24.88 -13.32
CA THR A 556 1.90 -23.85 -13.74
C THR A 556 1.74 -23.51 -15.22
N GLN A 557 1.57 -24.52 -16.09
CA GLN A 557 1.28 -24.29 -17.51
C GLN A 557 0.00 -23.49 -17.69
N ASP A 558 -1.07 -23.86 -16.98
CA ASP A 558 -2.37 -23.18 -17.06
C ASP A 558 -2.28 -21.76 -16.50
N PHE A 559 -1.50 -21.52 -15.44
CA PHE A 559 -1.23 -20.19 -14.90
C PHE A 559 -0.50 -19.28 -15.91
N ILE A 560 0.60 -19.75 -16.53
CA ILE A 560 1.32 -18.99 -17.55
C ILE A 560 0.40 -18.69 -18.74
N MET A 561 -0.35 -19.71 -19.20
CA MET A 561 -1.28 -19.58 -20.32
C MET A 561 -2.35 -18.54 -20.04
N ASN A 562 -3.04 -18.63 -18.89
CA ASN A 562 -4.06 -17.66 -18.52
C ASN A 562 -3.48 -16.25 -18.35
N SER A 563 -2.26 -16.13 -17.82
CA SER A 563 -1.56 -14.85 -17.67
C SER A 563 -1.24 -14.20 -19.01
N ALA A 564 -0.87 -14.99 -20.01
CA ALA A 564 -0.63 -14.49 -21.36
C ALA A 564 -1.92 -14.02 -22.06
N LEU A 565 -3.05 -14.66 -21.77
CA LEU A 565 -4.35 -14.32 -22.36
C LEU A 565 -5.02 -13.10 -21.72
N ASN A 566 -4.81 -12.87 -20.43
CA ASN A 566 -5.48 -11.81 -19.67
C ASN A 566 -4.65 -10.53 -19.50
N GLY A 567 -3.44 -10.48 -20.09
CA GLY A 567 -2.52 -9.33 -20.03
C GLY A 567 -1.53 -9.35 -18.87
N LEU A 568 -1.70 -10.23 -17.88
CA LEU A 568 -0.82 -10.33 -16.71
C LEU A 568 0.63 -10.61 -17.09
N LEU A 569 0.88 -11.47 -18.07
CA LEU A 569 2.24 -11.80 -18.50
C LEU A 569 2.97 -10.58 -19.06
N LEU A 570 2.34 -9.83 -19.96
CA LEU A 570 2.96 -8.64 -20.58
C LEU A 570 3.21 -7.56 -19.53
N ASP A 571 2.23 -7.29 -18.68
CA ASP A 571 2.38 -6.36 -17.57
C ASP A 571 3.51 -6.79 -16.61
N THR A 572 3.61 -8.08 -16.25
CA THR A 572 4.71 -8.61 -15.44
C THR A 572 6.07 -8.35 -16.11
N VAL A 573 6.22 -8.67 -17.40
CA VAL A 573 7.47 -8.41 -18.14
C VAL A 573 7.80 -6.91 -18.13
N VAL A 574 6.81 -6.04 -18.35
CA VAL A 574 6.98 -4.58 -18.30
C VAL A 574 7.44 -4.10 -16.93
N LEU A 575 6.81 -4.56 -15.85
CA LEU A 575 7.17 -4.18 -14.49
C LEU A 575 8.64 -4.50 -14.18
N PHE A 576 9.06 -5.75 -14.42
CA PHE A 576 10.38 -6.19 -14.00
C PHE A 576 11.50 -5.74 -14.95
N ARG A 577 11.29 -5.83 -16.27
CA ARG A 577 12.35 -5.50 -17.25
C ARG A 577 12.43 -4.01 -17.58
N HIS A 578 11.29 -3.36 -17.77
CA HIS A 578 11.28 -2.00 -18.31
C HIS A 578 11.19 -0.94 -17.20
N ILE A 579 10.43 -1.21 -16.14
CA ILE A 579 10.16 -0.27 -15.05
C ILE A 579 11.18 -0.41 -13.91
N ILE A 580 11.40 -1.61 -13.39
CA ILE A 580 12.39 -1.84 -12.32
C ILE A 580 13.79 -2.03 -12.90
N LYS A 581 13.91 -2.67 -14.07
CA LYS A 581 15.20 -3.11 -14.64
C LYS A 581 15.95 -4.00 -13.67
N GLU A 582 15.28 -5.05 -13.20
CA GLU A 582 15.93 -6.07 -12.40
C GLU A 582 17.10 -6.66 -13.20
N LYS A 583 18.28 -6.72 -12.58
CA LYS A 583 19.46 -7.29 -13.24
C LYS A 583 19.24 -8.78 -13.48
N GLU A 584 19.62 -9.20 -14.66
CA GLU A 584 19.74 -10.61 -15.02
C GLU A 584 20.81 -11.22 -14.09
N ALA A 585 20.51 -12.33 -13.43
CA ALA A 585 21.57 -13.09 -12.78
C ALA A 585 22.58 -13.40 -13.88
N GLU A 586 23.85 -13.03 -13.69
CA GLU A 586 24.91 -13.50 -14.59
C GLU A 586 24.74 -15.03 -14.67
N GLU A 587 24.44 -15.53 -15.87
CA GLU A 587 24.53 -16.95 -16.15
C GLU A 587 25.96 -17.33 -15.79
N ASN A 588 26.14 -17.96 -14.63
CA ASN A 588 27.35 -18.70 -14.34
C ASN A 588 27.37 -19.83 -15.37
N GLU A 589 28.01 -19.56 -16.52
CA GLU A 589 28.50 -20.61 -17.43
C GLU A 589 29.49 -21.52 -16.70
#